data_AF-A0A1X2I730-F1
#
_entry.id   AF-A0A1X2I730-F1
#
_cell.length_a   1.000
_cell.length_b   1.000
_cell.length_c   1.000
_cell.angle_alpha   90.00
_cell.angle_beta   90.00
_cell.angle_gamma   90.00
#
_symmetry.space_group_name_H-M   'P 1'
#
loop_
_entity.id
_entity.type
_entity.pdbx_description
1 polymer ?
#
loop_
_entity_poly.entity_id
_entity_poly.type
_entity_poly.pdbx_seq_one_letter_code
_entity_poly.pdbx_strand_id
1 'polypeptide(L)'
;TCTKLTLDPFLKEAFQNEPTDWCRYYITKNADITARENDEILIYDADNEYTTAYNQLQTFQREKDTVAMNQVAAKMIRVLDVFPAHAGCYYILGFILYVFNQLEESITLLRMGHKIDCSFGAITGNRKIKIGKQI
;
A
#
# COMPACT_ATOMS: atom_id res chain seq x y z
N THR A 1 0.51 -18.72 20.06
CA THR A 1 1.64 -17.79 19.97
C THR A 1 1.17 -16.63 19.11
N CYS A 2 0.98 -15.43 19.66
CA CYS A 2 0.45 -14.28 18.92
C CYS A 2 1.48 -13.80 17.89
N THR A 3 1.25 -14.10 16.61
CA THR A 3 1.95 -13.50 15.47
C THR A 3 1.50 -12.04 15.34
N LYS A 4 2.06 -11.17 16.18
CA LYS A 4 1.80 -9.73 16.14
C LYS A 4 2.72 -9.10 15.10
N LEU A 5 2.16 -8.34 14.17
CA LEU A 5 2.91 -7.58 13.17
C LEU A 5 3.89 -6.63 13.90
N THR A 6 5.19 -6.73 13.64
CA THR A 6 6.17 -5.80 14.22
C THR A 6 6.39 -4.64 13.27
N LEU A 7 6.04 -3.44 13.70
CA LEU A 7 6.21 -2.22 12.91
C LEU A 7 7.70 -1.85 12.79
N ASP A 8 8.12 -1.56 11.56
CA ASP A 8 9.42 -1.02 11.22
C ASP A 8 9.66 0.33 11.94
N PRO A 9 10.89 0.64 12.40
CA PRO A 9 11.19 1.88 13.13
C PRO A 9 10.78 3.15 12.39
N PHE A 10 10.90 3.18 11.06
CA PHE A 10 10.45 4.32 10.26
C PHE A 10 8.96 4.58 10.44
N LEU A 11 8.15 3.52 10.44
CA LEU A 11 6.70 3.64 10.59
C LEU A 11 6.31 4.11 11.99
N LYS A 12 7.06 3.67 13.01
CA LYS A 12 6.86 4.16 14.37
C LYS A 12 7.10 5.65 14.49
N GLU A 13 8.07 6.19 13.75
CA GLU A 13 8.35 7.62 13.70
C GLU A 13 7.30 8.37 12.87
N ALA A 14 6.99 7.88 11.67
CA ALA A 14 6.02 8.49 10.76
C ALA A 14 4.59 8.52 11.34
N PHE A 15 4.24 7.51 12.14
CA PHE A 15 2.91 7.34 12.72
C PHE A 15 2.95 7.32 14.25
N GLN A 16 3.80 8.15 14.87
CA GLN A 16 3.79 8.35 16.33
C GLN A 16 2.40 8.72 16.85
N ASN A 17 1.66 9.51 16.07
CA ASN A 17 0.26 9.80 16.28
C ASN A 17 -0.53 9.18 15.12
N GLU A 18 -1.06 7.99 15.33
CA GLU A 18 -1.87 7.31 14.31
C GLU A 18 -3.13 8.14 13.98
N PRO A 19 -3.47 8.32 12.69
CA PRO A 19 -4.73 8.91 12.31
C PRO A 19 -5.91 8.16 12.92
N THR A 20 -6.86 8.89 13.51
CA THR A 20 -8.12 8.32 14.00
C THR A 20 -9.00 7.75 12.87
N ASP A 21 -8.81 8.23 11.65
CA ASP A 21 -9.46 7.72 10.44
C ASP A 21 -8.44 7.60 9.30
N TRP A 22 -7.90 6.39 9.14
CA TRP A 22 -6.95 6.05 8.10
C TRP A 22 -7.52 6.20 6.68
N CYS A 23 -8.83 6.00 6.50
CA CYS A 23 -9.47 6.16 5.21
C CYS A 23 -9.46 7.63 4.80
N ARG A 24 -9.88 8.52 5.71
CA ARG A 24 -9.84 9.96 5.49
C ARG A 24 -8.42 10.48 5.30
N TYR A 25 -7.45 9.96 6.06
CA TYR A 25 -6.04 10.30 5.93
C TYR A 25 -5.54 10.08 4.50
N TYR A 26 -5.65 8.86 3.97
CA TYR A 26 -5.14 8.56 2.63
C TYR A 26 -5.96 9.19 1.50
N ILE A 27 -7.28 9.40 1.67
CA ILE A 27 -8.09 10.17 0.69
C ILE A 27 -7.58 11.62 0.60
N THR A 28 -7.37 12.28 1.75
CA THR A 28 -6.90 13.66 1.79
C THR A 28 -5.49 13.77 1.21
N LYS A 29 -4.60 12.84 1.60
CA LYS A 29 -3.24 12.77 1.09
C LYS A 29 -3.19 12.56 -0.43
N ASN A 30 -4.03 11.69 -0.96
CA ASN A 30 -4.15 11.48 -2.41
C ASN A 30 -4.58 12.75 -3.15
N ALA A 31 -5.55 13.48 -2.60
CA ALA A 31 -6.03 14.73 -3.17
C ALA A 31 -4.93 15.81 -3.17
N ASP A 32 -4.18 15.92 -2.06
CA ASP A 32 -3.06 16.86 -1.92
C ASP A 32 -1.92 16.56 -2.90
N ILE A 33 -1.58 15.28 -3.10
CA ILE A 33 -0.56 14.85 -4.07
C ILE A 33 -1.05 15.11 -5.49
N THR A 34 -2.30 14.80 -5.82
CA THR A 34 -2.86 15.07 -7.16
C THR A 34 -2.85 16.57 -7.50
N ALA A 35 -2.99 17.45 -6.48
CA ALA A 35 -2.96 18.90 -6.65
C ALA A 35 -1.54 19.48 -6.80
N ARG A 36 -0.50 18.74 -6.39
CA ARG A 36 0.92 19.08 -6.54
C ARG A 36 1.46 18.27 -7.72
N GLU A 37 1.45 18.82 -8.93
CA GLU A 37 1.90 18.12 -10.15
C GLU A 37 3.16 17.25 -9.89
N ASN A 38 3.03 15.95 -10.23
CA ASN A 38 3.82 14.85 -9.70
C ASN A 38 5.34 14.97 -9.86
N ASP A 39 6.03 14.64 -8.77
CA ASP A 39 7.39 14.08 -8.81
C ASP A 39 7.34 12.67 -9.44
N GLU A 40 7.43 12.58 -10.76
CA GLU A 40 7.48 11.31 -11.51
C GLU A 40 8.52 10.32 -10.96
N ILE A 41 9.60 10.85 -10.37
CA ILE A 41 10.67 10.09 -9.70
C ILE A 41 10.14 9.34 -8.47
N LEU A 42 9.28 9.97 -7.66
CA LEU A 42 8.72 9.34 -6.45
C LEU A 42 7.75 8.21 -6.79
N ILE A 43 7.00 8.34 -7.90
CA ILE A 43 6.12 7.29 -8.40
C ILE A 43 6.95 6.11 -8.95
N TYR A 44 8.02 6.39 -9.69
CA TYR A 44 8.92 5.36 -10.19
C TYR A 44 9.58 4.56 -9.05
N ASP A 45 10.06 5.25 -8.02
CA ASP A 45 10.65 4.63 -6.83
C ASP A 45 9.62 3.79 -6.06
N ALA A 46 8.38 4.27 -5.94
CA ALA A 46 7.28 3.55 -5.32
C ALA A 46 6.92 2.24 -6.07
N ASP A 47 6.90 2.26 -7.40
CA ASP A 47 6.66 1.07 -8.22
C ASP A 47 7.81 0.05 -8.11
N ASN A 48 9.06 0.51 -8.00
CA ASN A 48 10.22 -0.36 -7.80
C ASN A 48 10.20 -1.03 -6.41
N GLU A 49 9.84 -0.26 -5.38
CA GLU A 49 9.68 -0.76 -4.01
C GLU A 49 8.52 -1.77 -3.92
N TYR A 50 7.42 -1.51 -4.65
CA TYR A 50 6.31 -2.46 -4.80
C TYR A 50 6.75 -3.78 -5.44
N THR A 51 7.49 -3.70 -6.55
CA THR A 51 7.99 -4.90 -7.27
C THR A 51 8.90 -5.73 -6.38
N THR A 52 9.79 -5.07 -5.64
CA THR A 52 10.70 -5.73 -4.70
C THR A 52 9.92 -6.45 -3.60
N ALA A 53 8.94 -5.78 -2.99
CA ALA A 53 8.10 -6.36 -1.94
C ALA A 53 7.22 -7.51 -2.45
N TYR A 54 6.71 -7.42 -3.69
CA TYR A 54 5.94 -8.49 -4.32
C TYR A 54 6.80 -9.75 -4.54
N ASN A 55 8.05 -9.59 -4.98
CA ASN A 55 8.99 -10.71 -5.11
C ASN A 55 9.30 -11.35 -3.75
N GLN A 56 9.44 -10.55 -2.68
CA GLN A 56 9.61 -11.05 -1.31
C GLN A 56 8.36 -11.81 -0.79
N LEU A 57 7.16 -11.45 -1.27
CA LEU A 57 5.94 -12.20 -0.96
C LEU A 57 5.94 -13.59 -1.63
N GLN A 58 6.48 -13.71 -2.84
CA GLN A 58 6.59 -15.01 -3.52
C GLN A 58 7.58 -15.95 -2.81
N THR A 59 8.67 -15.42 -2.26
CA THR A 59 9.60 -16.21 -1.44
C THR A 59 8.94 -16.65 -0.13
N PHE A 60 8.14 -15.78 0.51
CA PHE A 60 7.32 -16.18 1.66
C PHE A 60 6.39 -17.36 1.35
N GLN A 61 5.70 -17.35 0.21
CA GLN A 61 4.78 -18.46 -0.15
C GLN A 61 5.51 -19.81 -0.22
N ARG A 62 6.81 -19.79 -0.51
CA ARG A 62 7.67 -20.98 -0.57
C ARG A 62 8.22 -21.38 0.80
N GLU A 63 8.63 -20.42 1.62
CA GLU A 63 9.43 -20.65 2.83
C GLU A 63 8.64 -20.48 4.14
N LYS A 64 7.41 -19.95 4.07
CA LYS A 64 6.52 -19.62 5.21
C LYS A 64 7.16 -18.69 6.26
N ASP A 65 8.10 -17.84 5.85
CA ASP A 65 8.80 -16.91 6.75
C ASP A 65 7.95 -15.66 7.11
N THR A 66 7.34 -15.70 8.30
CA THR A 66 6.56 -14.56 8.81
C THR A 66 7.34 -13.25 9.00
N VAL A 67 8.67 -13.28 9.08
CA VAL A 67 9.51 -12.07 9.17
C VAL A 67 9.47 -11.28 7.86
N ALA A 68 9.49 -11.99 6.73
CA ALA A 68 9.35 -11.37 5.41
C ALA A 68 8.00 -10.62 5.27
N MET A 69 6.92 -11.11 5.88
CA MET A 69 5.61 -10.44 5.84
C MET A 69 5.62 -9.08 6.54
N ASN A 70 6.32 -8.95 7.66
CA ASN A 70 6.46 -7.66 8.35
C ASN A 70 7.23 -6.65 7.47
N GLN A 71 8.29 -7.10 6.80
CA GLN A 71 9.08 -6.25 5.91
C GLN A 71 8.26 -5.81 4.68
N VAL A 72 7.51 -6.73 4.07
CA VAL A 72 6.62 -6.43 2.94
C VAL A 72 5.54 -5.45 3.38
N ALA A 73 4.88 -5.67 4.52
CA ALA A 73 3.88 -4.74 5.04
C ALA A 73 4.47 -3.34 5.25
N ALA A 74 5.69 -3.25 5.79
CA ALA A 74 6.32 -1.96 6.01
C ALA A 74 6.62 -1.21 4.70
N LYS A 75 7.12 -1.94 3.69
CA LYS A 75 7.34 -1.38 2.34
C LYS A 75 6.03 -0.91 1.71
N MET A 76 4.95 -1.68 1.83
CA MET A 76 3.63 -1.28 1.31
C MET A 76 3.11 0.00 1.96
N ILE A 77 3.26 0.14 3.28
CA ILE A 77 2.82 1.36 3.96
C ILE A 77 3.66 2.57 3.51
N ARG A 78 4.98 2.41 3.32
CA ARG A 78 5.83 3.47 2.74
C ARG A 78 5.39 3.85 1.33
N VAL A 79 5.09 2.87 0.48
CA VAL A 79 4.57 3.13 -0.86
C VAL A 79 3.25 3.89 -0.80
N LEU A 80 2.33 3.51 0.09
CA LEU A 80 1.08 4.23 0.28
C LEU A 80 1.27 5.63 0.86
N ASP A 81 2.34 5.85 1.63
CA ASP A 81 2.68 7.16 2.15
C ASP A 81 3.14 8.12 1.04
N VAL A 82 3.76 7.60 -0.02
CA VAL A 82 4.19 8.38 -1.19
C VAL A 82 3.12 8.44 -2.28
N PHE A 83 2.44 7.31 -2.52
CA PHE A 83 1.43 7.14 -3.56
C PHE A 83 0.20 6.41 -3.00
N PRO A 84 -0.70 7.16 -2.31
CA PRO A 84 -1.89 6.58 -1.70
C PRO A 84 -2.84 5.87 -2.66
N ALA A 85 -2.83 6.22 -3.95
CA ALA A 85 -3.63 5.56 -4.98
C ALA A 85 -3.01 4.24 -5.51
N HIS A 86 -1.91 3.75 -4.94
CA HIS A 86 -1.32 2.48 -5.37
C HIS A 86 -2.19 1.27 -4.96
N ALA A 87 -3.13 0.88 -5.83
CA ALA A 87 -4.09 -0.20 -5.60
C ALA A 87 -3.44 -1.54 -5.16
N GLY A 88 -2.28 -1.88 -5.72
CA GLY A 88 -1.58 -3.12 -5.37
C GLY A 88 -1.19 -3.20 -3.88
N CYS A 89 -0.94 -2.07 -3.23
CA CYS A 89 -0.47 -2.05 -1.84
C CYS A 89 -1.57 -2.42 -0.84
N TYR A 90 -2.81 -1.94 -1.04
CA TYR A 90 -3.92 -2.34 -0.18
C TYR A 90 -4.24 -3.83 -0.33
N TYR A 91 -4.07 -4.39 -1.53
CA TYR A 91 -4.26 -5.82 -1.75
C TYR A 91 -3.22 -6.66 -1.01
N ILE A 92 -1.93 -6.29 -1.13
CA ILE A 92 -0.85 -7.00 -0.43
C ILE A 92 -1.00 -6.87 1.09
N LEU A 93 -1.30 -5.68 1.61
CA LEU A 93 -1.56 -5.48 3.04
C LEU A 93 -2.79 -6.25 3.52
N GLY A 94 -3.87 -6.24 2.75
CA GLY A 94 -5.07 -7.04 3.02
C GLY A 94 -4.77 -8.54 3.05
N PHE A 95 -3.96 -9.04 2.12
CA PHE A 95 -3.51 -10.43 2.10
C PHE A 95 -2.67 -10.78 3.33
N ILE A 96 -1.73 -9.91 3.73
CA ILE A 96 -0.90 -10.10 4.93
C ILE A 96 -1.78 -10.18 6.18
N LEU A 97 -2.74 -9.26 6.33
CA LEU A 97 -3.70 -9.29 7.45
C LEU A 97 -4.56 -10.55 7.44
N TYR A 98 -5.00 -11.00 6.26
CA TYR A 98 -5.72 -12.27 6.12
C TYR A 98 -4.89 -13.46 6.61
N VAL A 99 -3.60 -13.53 6.24
CA VAL A 99 -2.69 -14.60 6.72
C VAL A 99 -2.49 -14.53 8.23
N PHE A 100 -2.51 -13.34 8.83
CA PHE A 100 -2.50 -13.15 10.28
C PHE A 100 -3.86 -13.33 10.97
N ASN A 101 -4.88 -13.80 10.24
CA ASN A 101 -6.25 -14.01 10.74
C ASN A 101 -6.93 -12.71 11.23
N GLN A 102 -6.54 -11.57 10.67
CA GLN A 102 -7.10 -10.24 10.90
C GLN A 102 -8.04 -9.87 9.73
N LEU A 103 -9.16 -10.61 9.63
CA LEU A 103 -10.06 -10.54 8.48
C LEU A 103 -10.79 -9.20 8.38
N GLU A 104 -11.24 -8.64 9.51
CA GLU A 104 -11.98 -7.37 9.53
C GLU A 104 -11.08 -6.20 9.10
N GLU A 105 -9.84 -6.18 9.56
CA GLU A 105 -8.82 -5.21 9.18
C GLU A 105 -8.46 -5.36 7.70
N SER A 106 -8.35 -6.60 7.20
CA SER A 106 -8.14 -6.90 5.78
C SER A 106 -9.25 -6.31 4.90
N ILE A 107 -10.52 -6.58 5.24
CA ILE A 107 -11.68 -6.05 4.51
C ILE A 107 -11.72 -4.52 4.57
N THR A 108 -11.40 -3.94 5.72
CA THR A 108 -11.32 -2.48 5.89
C THR A 108 -10.30 -1.87 4.94
N LEU A 109 -9.12 -2.48 4.83
CA LEU A 109 -8.05 -2.02 3.95
C LEU A 109 -8.44 -2.11 2.46
N LEU A 110 -9.09 -3.19 2.05
CA LEU A 110 -9.60 -3.32 0.68
C LEU A 110 -10.68 -2.28 0.37
N ARG A 111 -11.58 -2.00 1.31
CA ARG A 111 -12.59 -0.94 1.15
C ARG A 111 -11.95 0.45 1.07
N MET A 112 -10.88 0.69 1.81
CA MET A 112 -10.12 1.94 1.72
C MET A 112 -9.51 2.13 0.33
N GLY A 113 -8.81 1.11 -0.18
CA GLY A 113 -8.25 1.15 -1.54
C GLY A 113 -9.31 1.46 -2.59
N HIS A 114 -10.50 0.86 -2.47
CA HIS A 114 -11.62 1.12 -3.39
C HIS A 114 -12.16 2.54 -3.34
N LYS A 115 -12.17 3.17 -2.17
CA LYS A 115 -12.61 4.57 -2.03
C LYS A 115 -11.59 5.55 -2.60
N ILE A 116 -10.31 5.24 -2.51
CA ILE A 116 -9.22 6.11 -2.95
C ILE A 116 -9.04 6.03 -4.46
N ASP A 117 -9.15 4.83 -5.01
CA ASP A 117 -9.13 4.59 -6.44
C ASP A 117 -10.36 3.75 -6.83
N CYS A 118 -11.33 4.35 -7.51
CA CYS A 118 -12.51 3.61 -7.96
C CYS A 118 -12.18 2.49 -8.97
N SER A 119 -10.98 2.50 -9.57
CA SER A 119 -10.48 1.42 -10.44
C SER A 119 -9.94 0.21 -9.67
N PHE A 120 -9.86 0.28 -8.34
CA PHE A 120 -9.29 -0.71 -7.41
C PHE A 120 -9.86 -2.15 -7.49
N GLY A 121 -10.96 -2.39 -8.21
CA GLY A 121 -11.49 -3.75 -8.45
C GLY A 121 -11.29 -4.25 -9.88
N ALA A 122 -10.80 -3.41 -10.78
CA ALA A 122 -10.68 -3.72 -12.20
C ALA A 122 -9.24 -4.16 -12.48
N ILE A 123 -8.98 -5.47 -12.45
CA ILE A 123 -7.87 -6.05 -13.22
C ILE A 123 -8.23 -5.95 -14.71
N THR A 124 -8.49 -4.74 -15.21
CA THR A 124 -8.57 -4.46 -16.62
C THR A 124 -7.22 -3.89 -17.00
N GLY A 125 -6.45 -4.64 -17.79
CA GLY A 125 -5.06 -4.38 -18.18
C GLY A 125 -4.83 -3.13 -19.02
N ASN A 126 -5.38 -1.99 -18.61
CA ASN A 126 -5.22 -0.69 -19.22
C ASN A 126 -5.00 0.36 -18.11
N ARG A 127 -3.89 0.27 -17.35
CA ARG A 127 -3.28 1.49 -16.79
C ARG A 127 -2.80 2.32 -18.00
N LYS A 128 -3.72 2.99 -18.70
CA LYS A 128 -3.34 4.17 -19.48
C LYS A 128 -3.04 5.24 -18.46
N ILE A 129 -1.76 5.33 -18.09
CA ILE A 129 -1.17 6.54 -17.55
C ILE A 129 -1.61 7.64 -18.51
N LYS A 130 -2.57 8.47 -18.08
CA LYS A 130 -2.93 9.69 -18.78
C LYS A 130 -1.80 10.67 -18.49
N ILE A 131 -0.66 10.43 -19.15
CA ILE A 131 0.37 11.46 -19.28
C ILE A 131 -0.29 12.62 -20.02
N GLY A 132 -0.07 13.81 -19.49
CA GLY A 132 -0.73 15.04 -19.87
C GLY A 132 -0.87 15.19 -21.38
N LYS A 133 -2.04 15.69 -21.75
CA LYS A 133 -2.40 16.18 -23.07
C LYS A 133 -1.26 17.08 -23.58
N GLN A 134 -0.43 16.59 -24.51
CA GLN A 134 0.42 17.47 -25.33
C GLN A 134 -0.52 18.33 -26.17
N ILE A 135 -0.41 19.64 -25.96
CA ILE A 135 -0.86 20.66 -26.92
C ILE A 135 0.34 20.99 -27.79
#